data_AF-A0A660MPT2-F1
#
_entry.id   AF-A0A660MPT2-F1
#
_cell.length_a   1.000
_cell.length_b   1.000
_cell.length_c   1.000
_cell.angle_alpha   90.00
_cell.angle_beta   90.00
_cell.angle_gamma   90.00
#
_symmetry.space_group_name_H-M   'P 1'
#
loop_
_entity.id
_entity.type
_entity.pdbx_description
1 polymer ?
#
loop_
_entity_poly.entity_id
_entity_poly.type
_entity_poly.pdbx_seq_one_letter_code
_entity_poly.pdbx_strand_id
1 'polypeptide(L)'
;MLRYVHEDIVWQEVPGEVSLAYTIAGCPLRCPGCHSTYTWNPDQGDELTPARLQRRIEDYAGMLSCVLFFGGEWQGEALLACLRTARAAGLKTCLYTGLDDVPPAIRAELTFLKTGAWRRERGGLDDPATNQRFIRTADGEVLNQLFWRN
;
A
#
# COMPACT_ATOMS: atom_id res chain seq x y z
N MET A 1 -16.90 1.47 0.42
CA MET A 1 -16.38 2.41 -0.59
C MET A 1 -14.96 2.78 -0.20
N LEU A 2 -14.00 2.74 -1.13
CA LEU A 2 -12.60 3.07 -0.86
C LEU A 2 -12.36 4.56 -1.07
N ARG A 3 -11.74 5.23 -0.11
CA ARG A 3 -11.40 6.66 -0.20
C ARG A 3 -9.91 6.88 0.00
N TYR A 4 -9.38 7.89 -0.67
CA TYR A 4 -7.98 8.28 -0.58
C TYR A 4 -7.82 9.78 -0.35
N VAL A 5 -6.79 10.15 0.41
CA VAL A 5 -6.48 11.54 0.74
C VAL A 5 -5.33 12.10 -0.09
N HIS A 6 -4.43 11.23 -0.56
CA HIS A 6 -3.32 11.61 -1.44
C HIS A 6 -3.13 10.56 -2.54
N GLU A 7 -2.78 11.03 -3.72
CA GLU A 7 -2.35 10.25 -4.87
C GLU A 7 -1.00 10.81 -5.32
N ASP A 8 0.02 9.96 -5.40
CA ASP A 8 1.39 10.35 -5.71
C ASP A 8 2.04 9.34 -6.65
N ILE A 9 3.06 9.78 -7.40
CA ILE A 9 4.00 8.87 -8.04
C ILE A 9 5.22 8.76 -7.15
N VAL A 10 5.57 7.54 -6.75
CA VAL A 10 6.64 7.26 -5.79
C VAL A 10 7.59 6.16 -6.27
N TRP A 11 8.79 6.11 -5.69
CA TRP A 11 9.88 5.21 -6.12
C TRP A 11 10.54 4.44 -4.98
N GLN A 12 10.45 4.93 -3.74
CA GLN A 12 11.23 4.39 -2.62
C GLN A 12 10.46 3.31 -1.84
N GLU A 13 9.13 3.39 -1.86
CA GLU A 13 8.24 2.57 -1.05
C GLU A 13 8.04 1.17 -1.65
N VAL A 14 8.29 1.01 -2.93
CA VAL A 14 8.40 -0.31 -3.57
C VAL A 14 9.70 -0.32 -4.36
N PRO A 15 10.82 -0.74 -3.74
CA PRO A 15 12.14 -0.66 -4.36
C PRO A 15 12.18 -1.32 -5.73
N GLY A 16 12.63 -0.55 -6.74
CA GLY A 16 12.69 -0.99 -8.14
C GLY A 16 11.42 -0.77 -8.94
N GLU A 17 10.38 -0.17 -8.38
CA GLU A 17 9.12 0.11 -9.07
C GLU A 17 8.80 1.59 -9.14
N VAL A 18 8.18 2.02 -10.24
CA VAL A 18 7.50 3.32 -10.33
C VAL A 18 6.05 3.09 -9.95
N SER A 19 5.67 3.58 -8.78
CA SER A 19 4.40 3.24 -8.14
C SER A 19 3.42 4.42 -8.19
N LEU A 20 2.23 4.18 -8.74
CA LEU A 20 1.07 5.04 -8.48
C LEU A 20 0.54 4.69 -7.08
N ALA A 21 0.75 5.58 -6.13
CA ALA A 21 0.47 5.34 -4.73
C ALA A 21 -0.77 6.10 -4.25
N TYR A 22 -1.61 5.43 -3.48
CA TYR A 22 -2.78 6.00 -2.83
C TYR A 22 -2.68 5.89 -1.32
N THR A 23 -2.80 7.03 -0.64
CA THR A 23 -2.94 7.07 0.82
C THR A 23 -4.41 6.94 1.19
N ILE A 24 -4.80 5.80 1.75
CA ILE A 24 -6.19 5.44 1.99
C ILE A 24 -6.68 6.01 3.33
N ALA A 25 -7.92 6.50 3.32
CA ALA A 25 -8.60 7.06 4.49
C ALA A 25 -9.25 5.98 5.38
N GLY A 26 -9.50 6.34 6.64
CA GLY A 26 -10.16 5.51 7.63
C GLY A 26 -9.25 4.47 8.27
N CYS A 27 -8.20 4.89 8.98
CA CYS A 27 -7.33 4.01 9.79
C CYS A 27 -7.77 3.91 11.27
N PRO A 28 -8.52 2.85 11.66
CA PRO A 28 -8.86 2.58 13.06
C PRO A 28 -7.69 2.23 13.99
N LEU A 29 -6.52 1.80 13.51
CA LEU A 29 -5.40 1.37 14.36
C LEU A 29 -4.86 2.51 15.24
N ARG A 30 -4.91 3.76 14.75
CA ARG A 30 -4.52 4.98 15.49
C ARG A 30 -3.23 4.84 16.31
N CYS A 31 -2.20 4.25 15.69
CA CYS A 31 -0.94 3.92 16.36
C CYS A 31 -0.36 5.14 17.09
N PRO A 32 0.14 5.01 18.34
CA PRO A 32 0.76 6.11 19.06
C PRO A 32 1.92 6.74 18.26
N GLY A 33 1.85 8.05 18.04
CA GLY A 33 2.86 8.76 17.26
C GLY A 33 2.84 8.47 15.76
N CYS A 34 1.70 8.04 15.20
CA CYS A 34 1.50 7.92 13.77
C CYS A 34 1.75 9.26 13.06
N HIS A 35 2.50 9.26 11.97
CA HIS A 35 2.74 10.45 11.14
C HIS A 35 1.54 10.82 10.27
N SER A 36 0.63 9.87 10.03
CA SER A 36 -0.52 9.98 9.13
C SER A 36 -1.85 10.07 9.88
N THR A 37 -1.92 10.82 10.98
CA THR A 37 -3.16 10.95 11.77
C THR A 37 -4.33 11.54 10.97
N TYR A 38 -4.04 12.30 9.91
CA TYR A 38 -5.04 12.84 8.99
C TYR A 38 -5.80 11.74 8.21
N THR A 39 -5.30 10.51 8.16
CA THR A 39 -6.01 9.38 7.51
C THR A 39 -7.03 8.73 8.45
N TRP A 40 -7.18 9.16 9.70
CA TRP A 40 -8.09 8.51 10.66
C TRP A 40 -9.57 8.75 10.36
N ASN A 41 -9.89 9.83 9.64
CA ASN A 41 -11.26 10.13 9.25
C ASN A 41 -11.65 9.31 8.00
N PRO A 42 -12.61 8.36 8.10
CA PRO A 42 -13.02 7.54 6.95
C PRO A 42 -13.77 8.33 5.87
N ASP A 43 -14.32 9.50 6.18
CA ASP A 43 -15.11 10.31 5.25
C ASP A 43 -14.27 11.33 4.47
N GLN A 44 -12.96 11.43 4.79
CA GLN A 44 -12.06 12.38 4.14
C GLN A 44 -11.61 11.92 2.75
N GLY A 45 -11.11 12.86 1.96
CA GLY A 45 -10.50 12.59 0.66
C GLY A 45 -11.54 12.36 -0.41
N ASP A 46 -11.13 11.72 -1.50
CA ASP A 46 -12.01 11.38 -2.61
C ASP A 46 -12.27 9.88 -2.71
N GLU A 47 -13.32 9.51 -3.44
CA GLU A 47 -13.59 8.11 -3.78
C GLU A 47 -12.59 7.59 -4.82
N LEU A 48 -12.06 6.39 -4.56
CA LEU A 48 -11.28 5.58 -5.50
C LEU A 48 -12.13 4.42 -6.01
N THR A 49 -12.60 4.54 -7.25
CA THR A 49 -13.30 3.46 -7.96
C THR A 49 -12.35 2.75 -8.93
N PRO A 50 -12.65 1.50 -9.32
CA PRO A 50 -11.94 0.83 -10.42
C PRO A 50 -11.85 1.66 -11.69
N ALA A 51 -12.93 2.35 -12.07
CA ALA A 51 -12.95 3.20 -13.27
C ALA A 51 -12.03 4.41 -13.13
N ARG A 52 -11.99 5.05 -11.96
CA ARG A 52 -11.05 6.16 -11.69
C ARG A 52 -9.61 5.65 -11.73
N LEU A 53 -9.32 4.55 -11.05
CA LEU A 53 -7.99 3.94 -11.06
C LEU A 53 -7.52 3.60 -12.48
N GLN A 54 -8.39 2.97 -13.27
CA GLN A 54 -8.09 2.63 -14.67
C GLN A 54 -7.68 3.85 -15.47
N ARG A 55 -8.45 4.95 -15.36
CA ARG A 55 -8.13 6.21 -16.04
C ARG A 55 -6.78 6.78 -15.60
N ARG A 56 -6.47 6.73 -14.30
CA ARG A 56 -5.16 7.19 -13.79
C ARG A 56 -4.02 6.32 -14.29
N ILE A 57 -4.21 5.01 -14.38
CA ILE A 57 -3.22 4.09 -14.98
C ILE A 57 -2.96 4.46 -16.45
N GLU A 58 -4.01 4.77 -17.21
CA GLU A 58 -3.92 5.19 -18.61
C GLU A 58 -3.20 6.54 -18.77
N ASP A 59 -3.45 7.50 -17.88
CA ASP A 59 -2.78 8.81 -17.88
C ASP A 59 -1.24 8.68 -17.73
N TYR A 60 -0.76 7.59 -17.11
CA TYR A 60 0.65 7.27 -16.92
C TYR A 60 1.11 6.02 -17.68
N ALA A 61 0.40 5.66 -18.76
CA ALA A 61 0.69 4.45 -19.53
C ALA A 61 2.16 4.39 -19.99
N GLY A 62 2.80 3.25 -19.76
CA GLY A 62 4.22 3.01 -20.08
C GLY A 62 5.21 3.57 -19.06
N MET A 63 4.77 4.31 -18.04
CA MET A 63 5.63 4.82 -16.97
C MET A 63 5.52 4.02 -15.68
N LEU A 64 4.31 3.54 -15.35
CA LEU A 64 4.06 2.81 -14.11
C LEU A 64 4.47 1.34 -14.23
N SER A 65 5.01 0.79 -13.15
CA SER A 65 5.21 -0.65 -12.99
C SER A 65 4.46 -1.23 -11.79
N CYS A 66 3.97 -0.38 -10.88
CA CYS A 66 3.23 -0.80 -9.70
C CYS A 66 2.09 0.16 -9.32
N VAL A 67 1.06 -0.37 -8.66
CA VAL A 67 0.09 0.40 -7.88
C VAL A 67 0.23 0.04 -6.41
N LEU A 68 0.38 1.07 -5.57
CA LEU A 68 0.61 0.95 -4.14
C LEU A 68 -0.57 1.54 -3.35
N PHE A 69 -1.03 0.80 -2.35
CA PHE A 69 -2.05 1.27 -1.42
C PHE A 69 -1.43 1.39 -0.02
N PHE A 70 -1.31 2.61 0.50
CA PHE A 70 -0.94 2.83 1.89
C PHE A 70 -2.18 2.79 2.79
N GLY A 71 -2.21 1.84 3.71
CA GLY A 71 -2.95 1.96 4.97
C GLY A 71 -4.46 2.20 4.87
N GLY A 72 -4.99 2.96 5.85
CA GLY A 72 -6.38 2.95 6.31
C GLY A 72 -6.54 1.88 7.40
N GLU A 73 -7.64 1.13 7.41
CA GLU A 73 -7.63 -0.33 7.33
C GLU A 73 -8.69 -0.68 6.28
N TRP A 74 -8.33 -0.34 5.04
CA TRP A 74 -8.93 -0.68 3.75
C TRP A 74 -10.29 -1.42 3.75
N GLN A 75 -11.23 -0.97 2.93
CA GLN A 75 -12.50 -1.67 2.73
C GLN A 75 -12.28 -2.86 1.78
N GLY A 76 -12.17 -4.07 2.35
CA GLY A 76 -11.70 -5.29 1.68
C GLY A 76 -12.23 -5.53 0.26
N GLU A 77 -13.55 -5.47 0.05
CA GLU A 77 -14.15 -5.67 -1.28
C GLU A 77 -13.77 -4.57 -2.27
N ALA A 78 -13.76 -3.31 -1.83
CA ALA A 78 -13.44 -2.17 -2.69
C ALA A 78 -11.93 -2.14 -3.04
N LEU A 79 -11.06 -2.48 -2.08
CA LEU A 79 -9.63 -2.67 -2.33
C LEU A 79 -9.42 -3.82 -3.32
N LEU A 80 -10.08 -4.96 -3.13
CA LEU A 80 -9.96 -6.11 -4.01
C LEU A 80 -10.31 -5.77 -5.48
N ALA A 81 -11.36 -4.97 -5.68
CA ALA A 81 -11.73 -4.50 -7.01
C ALA A 81 -10.61 -3.65 -7.64
N CYS A 82 -10.01 -2.73 -6.88
CA CYS A 82 -8.91 -1.89 -7.36
C CYS A 82 -7.63 -2.70 -7.64
N LEU A 83 -7.29 -3.67 -6.79
CA LEU A 83 -6.15 -4.57 -7.00
C LEU A 83 -6.31 -5.36 -8.30
N ARG A 84 -7.50 -5.89 -8.56
CA ARG A 84 -7.81 -6.62 -9.80
C ARG A 84 -7.70 -5.72 -11.03
N THR A 85 -8.16 -4.47 -10.95
CA THR A 85 -7.97 -3.49 -12.04
C THR A 85 -6.50 -3.25 -12.33
N ALA A 86 -5.68 -2.99 -11.31
CA ALA A 86 -4.24 -2.78 -11.49
C ALA A 86 -3.55 -4.00 -12.12
N ARG A 87 -3.89 -5.22 -11.67
CA ARG A 87 -3.35 -6.46 -12.24
C ARG A 87 -3.81 -6.70 -13.68
N ALA A 88 -5.06 -6.41 -13.99
CA ALA A 88 -5.59 -6.53 -15.36
C ALA A 88 -4.86 -5.59 -16.33
N ALA A 89 -4.36 -4.46 -15.83
CA ALA A 89 -3.48 -3.55 -16.58
C ALA A 89 -2.01 -4.02 -16.63
N GLY A 90 -1.68 -5.20 -16.09
CA GLY A 90 -0.32 -5.76 -16.10
C GLY A 90 0.63 -5.17 -15.06
N LEU A 91 0.13 -4.39 -14.10
CA LEU A 91 0.95 -3.76 -13.07
C LEU A 91 1.11 -4.67 -11.84
N LYS A 92 2.26 -4.54 -11.16
CA LYS A 92 2.44 -5.12 -9.82
C LYS A 92 1.56 -4.39 -8.82
N THR A 93 1.23 -5.06 -7.73
CA THR A 93 0.36 -4.50 -6.69
C THR A 93 1.02 -4.60 -5.33
N CYS A 94 0.95 -3.52 -4.56
CA CYS A 94 1.48 -3.47 -3.22
C CYS A 94 0.45 -2.93 -2.23
N LEU A 95 0.40 -3.52 -1.04
CA LEU A 95 -0.37 -3.03 0.09
C LEU A 95 0.53 -2.83 1.30
N TYR A 96 0.43 -1.67 1.92
CA TYR A 96 0.98 -1.39 3.23
C TYR A 96 -0.12 -1.45 4.27
N THR A 97 -0.03 -2.38 5.22
CA THR A 97 -0.97 -2.51 6.34
C THR A 97 -0.22 -2.47 7.68
N GLY A 98 -0.92 -1.97 8.70
CA GLY A 98 -0.45 -2.06 10.09
C GLY A 98 -0.84 -3.38 10.76
N LEU A 99 -1.66 -4.20 10.10
CA LEU A 99 -1.98 -5.56 10.54
C LEU A 99 -0.82 -6.52 10.27
N ASP A 100 -0.84 -7.67 10.94
CA ASP A 100 0.17 -8.72 10.75
C ASP A 100 -0.11 -9.59 9.52
N ASP A 101 -1.35 -9.60 9.03
CA ASP A 101 -1.80 -10.36 7.86
C ASP A 101 -3.02 -9.71 7.17
N VAL A 102 -3.39 -10.23 6.00
CA VAL A 102 -4.57 -9.89 5.21
C VAL A 102 -5.31 -11.15 4.76
N PRO A 103 -6.63 -11.07 4.47
CA PRO A 103 -7.40 -12.19 3.95
C PRO A 103 -6.75 -12.83 2.71
N PRO A 104 -6.86 -14.17 2.51
CA PRO A 104 -6.28 -14.87 1.36
C PRO A 104 -6.69 -14.28 0.00
N ALA A 105 -7.94 -13.82 -0.13
CA ALA A 105 -8.43 -13.20 -1.35
C ALA A 105 -7.67 -11.91 -1.72
N ILE A 106 -7.28 -11.09 -0.73
CA ILE A 106 -6.47 -9.90 -0.96
C ILE A 106 -5.03 -10.30 -1.24
N ARG A 107 -4.47 -11.22 -0.44
CA ARG A 107 -3.10 -11.72 -0.60
C ARG A 107 -2.84 -12.27 -2.00
N ALA A 108 -3.80 -12.98 -2.59
CA ALA A 108 -3.70 -13.55 -3.93
C ALA A 108 -3.53 -12.48 -5.02
N GLU A 109 -4.05 -11.28 -4.80
CA GLU A 109 -3.97 -10.18 -5.76
C GLU A 109 -2.73 -9.28 -5.53
N LEU A 110 -1.89 -9.55 -4.53
CA LEU A 110 -0.70 -8.75 -4.21
C LEU A 110 0.56 -9.34 -4.83
N THR A 111 1.48 -8.48 -5.26
CA THR A 111 2.88 -8.83 -5.53
C THR A 111 3.75 -8.61 -4.28
N PHE A 112 3.48 -7.51 -3.57
CA PHE A 112 4.18 -7.13 -2.35
C PHE A 112 3.19 -6.83 -1.22
N LEU A 113 3.55 -7.19 -0.01
CA LEU A 113 2.78 -6.90 1.19
C LEU A 113 3.71 -6.38 2.29
N LYS A 114 3.44 -5.17 2.77
CA LYS A 114 4.09 -4.63 3.96
C LYS A 114 3.16 -4.82 5.17
N THR A 115 3.65 -5.45 6.23
CA THR A 115 2.88 -5.68 7.47
C THR A 115 3.54 -5.05 8.70
N GLY A 116 2.77 -5.00 9.80
CA GLY A 116 3.23 -4.58 11.12
C GLY A 116 2.91 -3.13 11.45
N ALA A 117 2.33 -2.91 12.64
CA ALA A 117 1.95 -1.59 13.13
C ALA A 117 3.15 -0.64 13.24
N TRP A 118 2.89 0.67 13.17
CA TRP A 118 3.91 1.68 13.47
C TRP A 118 4.24 1.66 14.96
N ARG A 119 5.53 1.57 15.28
CA ARG A 119 6.07 1.66 16.64
C ARG A 119 7.25 2.62 16.63
N ARG A 120 7.13 3.74 17.34
CA ARG A 120 8.13 4.82 17.33
C ARG A 120 9.52 4.32 17.70
N GLU A 121 9.60 3.41 18.67
CA GLU A 121 10.83 2.82 19.19
C GLU A 121 11.49 1.78 18.27
N ARG A 122 10.82 1.39 17.17
CA ARG A 122 11.29 0.39 16.20
C ARG A 122 11.56 0.97 14.81
N GLY A 123 11.21 2.23 14.55
CA GLY A 123 11.46 2.87 13.25
C GLY A 123 10.68 2.25 12.08
N GLY A 124 11.05 2.69 10.86
CA GLY A 124 10.48 2.23 9.59
C GLY A 124 11.26 1.07 8.98
N LEU A 125 10.98 0.74 7.71
CA LEU A 125 11.67 -0.33 6.99
C LEU A 125 13.17 -0.08 6.79
N ASP A 126 13.59 1.18 6.86
CA ASP A 126 14.98 1.63 6.83
C ASP A 126 15.77 1.29 8.11
N ASP A 127 15.09 0.94 9.20
CA ASP A 127 15.70 0.49 10.45
C ASP A 127 15.75 -1.06 10.50
N PRO A 128 16.94 -1.69 10.59
CA PRO A 128 17.06 -3.14 10.73
C PRO A 128 16.36 -3.72 11.97
N ALA A 129 16.10 -2.92 13.00
CA ALA A 129 15.43 -3.33 14.23
C ALA A 129 13.89 -3.25 14.17
N THR A 130 13.33 -2.88 13.01
CA THR A 130 11.89 -2.68 12.83
C THR A 130 11.05 -3.94 13.06
N ASN A 131 9.83 -3.77 13.56
CA ASN A 131 8.83 -4.84 13.64
C ASN A 131 8.06 -5.03 12.31
N GLN A 132 8.35 -4.21 11.31
CA GLN A 132 7.65 -4.21 10.03
C GLN A 132 8.31 -5.18 9.06
N ARG A 133 7.53 -5.75 8.14
CA ARG A 133 8.04 -6.70 7.14
C ARG A 133 7.53 -6.30 5.77
N PHE A 134 8.42 -6.10 4.81
CA PHE A 134 8.12 -5.99 3.39
C PHE A 134 8.29 -7.36 2.74
N ILE A 135 7.22 -7.95 2.21
CA ILE A 135 7.16 -9.37 1.83
C ILE A 135 6.82 -9.48 0.35
N ARG A 136 7.54 -10.30 -0.41
CA ARG A 136 7.10 -10.77 -1.72
C ARG A 136 6.14 -11.93 -1.55
N THR A 137 4.93 -11.80 -2.08
CA THR A 137 3.84 -12.76 -1.81
C THR A 137 4.01 -14.09 -2.53
N ALA A 138 4.77 -14.14 -3.62
CA ALA A 138 4.96 -15.34 -4.43
C ALA A 138 5.67 -16.48 -3.67
N ASP A 139 6.58 -16.14 -2.77
CA ASP A 139 7.44 -17.08 -2.02
C ASP A 139 7.52 -16.77 -0.52
N GLY A 140 6.97 -15.63 -0.08
CA GLY A 140 7.02 -15.21 1.32
C GLY A 140 8.35 -14.61 1.74
N GLU A 141 9.26 -14.33 0.80
CA GLU A 141 10.56 -13.73 1.11
C GLU A 141 10.37 -12.35 1.75
N VAL A 142 11.09 -12.11 2.86
CA VAL A 142 11.18 -10.79 3.49
C VAL A 142 12.31 -10.01 2.85
N LEU A 143 11.98 -8.81 2.39
CA LEU A 143 12.81 -7.96 1.55
C LEU A 143 13.20 -6.63 2.22
N ASN A 144 13.19 -6.57 3.57
CA ASN A 144 13.51 -5.35 4.32
C ASN A 144 14.89 -4.77 3.98
N GLN A 145 15.86 -5.64 3.65
CA GLN A 145 17.21 -5.23 3.27
C GLN A 145 17.25 -4.30 2.05
N LEU A 146 16.20 -4.27 1.22
CA LEU A 146 16.10 -3.35 0.09
C LEU A 146 15.93 -1.88 0.51
N PHE A 147 15.58 -1.62 1.77
CA PHE A 147 15.36 -0.27 2.31
C PHE A 147 16.56 0.27 3.08
N TRP A 148 17.56 -0.57 3.37
CA TRP A 148 18.72 -0.17 4.14
C TRP A 148 19.71 0.56 3.23
N ARG A 149 20.18 1.72 3.68
CA ARG A 149 21.29 2.43 3.02
C ARG A 149 22.59 1.75 3.43
N ASN A 150 23.39 1.33 2.44
CA ASN A 150 24.79 0.96 2.65
C ASN A 150 25.65 2.20 2.89
#